data_AF-A0A4Q9LQG9-F1
#
_entry.id   AF-A0A4Q9LQG9-F1
#
_cell.length_a   1.000
_cell.length_b   1.000
_cell.length_c   1.000
_cell.angle_alpha   90.00
_cell.angle_beta   90.00
_cell.angle_gamma   90.00
#
_symmetry.space_group_name_H-M   'P 1'
#
loop_
_entity.id
_entity.type
_entity.pdbx_description
1 polymer ?
#
loop_
_entity_poly.entity_id
_entity_poly.type
_entity_poly.pdbx_seq_one_letter_code
_entity_poly.pdbx_strand_id
1 'polypeptide(L)'
;MKFEIISVTNPLESLEFEQTSSLFFTEDPLFYKSFFYGNKKGVIPENILFRGRFYRGLSERVESEHVVYRDEISEFWSTMWNKNDKVVTYDEYLIPFVSDTHQTTFPLLEEFIDIINWLPNWKAAGIDGIYNFYIKKLTSLHKYLYDIVKAICLEGTPQADWYYCGLTYLIPKGTPKTGSDYRPITCMSNLYKLTTKCVTKVVQIEVERRGLLSENQLGAVRGVQGAKE
;
A
#
# COMPACT_ATOMS: atom_id res chain seq x y z
N MET A 1 5.10 -5.64 9.00
CA MET A 1 5.26 -4.55 8.00
C MET A 1 6.33 -3.62 8.55
N LYS A 2 7.53 -3.67 7.97
CA LYS A 2 8.63 -2.77 8.33
C LYS A 2 8.52 -1.55 7.42
N PHE A 3 8.63 -0.36 8.00
CA PHE A 3 8.66 0.90 7.28
C PHE A 3 10.05 1.51 7.48
N GLU A 4 10.77 1.79 6.40
CA GLU A 4 12.12 2.39 6.40
C GLU A 4 12.10 3.67 5.54
N ILE A 5 12.85 4.69 5.95
CA ILE A 5 13.01 5.99 5.27
C ILE A 5 14.51 6.32 5.32
N ILE A 6 15.17 6.89 4.28
CA ILE A 6 16.63 7.19 4.21
C ILE A 6 17.17 8.64 3.84
N SER A 7 18.23 9.17 4.55
CA SER A 7 19.39 10.06 4.26
C SER A 7 20.77 9.46 4.66
N VAL A 8 21.87 9.73 3.93
CA VAL A 8 23.25 9.22 4.18
C VAL A 8 24.26 10.26 4.64
N THR A 9 25.20 9.83 5.49
CA THR A 9 26.58 10.35 5.56
C THR A 9 27.58 9.19 5.67
N ASN A 10 28.71 9.31 4.97
CA ASN A 10 29.65 8.25 4.51
C ASN A 10 30.63 7.70 5.61
N PRO A 11 31.61 6.80 5.31
CA PRO A 11 31.68 5.43 5.82
C PRO A 11 32.89 5.17 6.76
N LEU A 12 32.77 4.20 7.67
CA LEU A 12 33.83 3.35 8.28
C LEU A 12 33.37 2.94 9.69
N GLU A 13 32.85 1.72 9.83
CA GLU A 13 33.19 0.74 10.88
C GLU A 13 32.16 -0.40 10.93
N SER A 14 32.66 -1.56 11.32
CA SER A 14 32.10 -2.89 11.19
C SER A 14 31.05 -3.25 12.25
N LEU A 15 29.96 -3.89 11.78
CA LEU A 15 29.19 -5.00 12.36
C LEU A 15 29.14 -5.19 13.89
N GLU A 16 27.94 -5.00 14.46
CA GLU A 16 27.35 -5.94 15.44
C GLU A 16 25.80 -5.88 15.33
N PHE A 17 25.16 -7.05 15.28
CA PHE A 17 23.72 -7.23 15.02
C PHE A 17 22.96 -7.35 16.35
N GLU A 18 22.11 -6.37 16.66
CA GLU A 18 21.11 -6.48 17.73
C GLU A 18 19.71 -6.16 17.19
N GLN A 19 18.76 -7.04 17.50
CA GLN A 19 17.40 -7.08 16.99
C GLN A 19 16.55 -5.96 17.63
N THR A 20 16.66 -4.74 17.11
CA THR A 20 15.86 -3.59 17.58
C THR A 20 15.06 -2.97 16.44
N SER A 21 13.76 -2.76 16.67
CA SER A 21 12.90 -1.98 15.79
C SER A 21 13.26 -0.50 15.91
N SER A 22 13.94 0.03 14.90
CA SER A 22 14.42 1.41 14.84
C SER A 22 14.35 1.92 13.40
N LEU A 23 13.93 3.18 13.23
CA LEU A 23 13.87 3.88 11.94
C LEU A 23 15.29 4.17 11.45
N PHE A 24 15.70 3.63 10.31
CA PHE A 24 17.02 3.89 9.74
C PHE A 24 17.03 4.05 8.22
N PHE A 25 18.15 4.62 7.75
CA PHE A 25 18.27 5.47 6.59
C PHE A 25 19.53 5.00 5.68
N THR A 26 19.42 4.17 4.57
CA THR A 26 20.27 3.87 3.29
C THR A 26 20.11 4.68 1.89
N GLU A 27 21.15 5.40 1.42
CA GLU A 27 21.19 6.08 0.09
C GLU A 27 22.02 5.22 -0.87
N ASP A 28 21.41 4.81 -2.00
CA ASP A 28 22.14 4.23 -3.12
C ASP A 28 22.01 5.14 -4.38
N PRO A 29 23.08 5.83 -4.83
CA PRO A 29 22.98 6.94 -5.78
C PRO A 29 22.76 6.56 -7.25
N LEU A 30 22.82 5.28 -7.62
CA LEU A 30 22.99 4.91 -9.04
C LEU A 30 21.68 4.67 -9.81
N PHE A 31 20.54 4.49 -9.14
CA PHE A 31 19.24 4.35 -9.83
C PHE A 31 18.46 5.67 -9.98
N TYR A 32 18.78 6.68 -9.17
CA TYR A 32 18.06 7.97 -9.13
C TYR A 32 18.40 8.94 -10.26
N LYS A 33 19.52 8.72 -10.96
CA LYS A 33 20.15 9.75 -11.80
C LYS A 33 19.43 10.04 -13.13
N SER A 34 18.46 9.22 -13.55
CA SER A 34 17.78 9.42 -14.84
C SER A 34 16.45 10.20 -14.75
N PHE A 35 15.84 10.34 -13.56
CA PHE A 35 14.50 10.94 -13.44
C PHE A 35 14.44 12.31 -12.75
N PHE A 36 15.54 12.76 -12.12
CA PHE A 36 15.58 13.99 -11.33
C PHE A 36 16.71 14.94 -11.76
N TYR A 37 16.59 15.52 -12.95
CA TYR A 37 17.25 16.80 -13.23
C TYR A 37 16.20 17.90 -13.18
N GLY A 38 16.10 18.58 -12.04
CA GLY A 38 15.42 19.88 -11.95
C GLY A 38 14.33 20.02 -10.90
N ASN A 39 14.66 19.92 -9.59
CA ASN A 39 14.22 20.93 -8.62
C ASN A 39 14.84 20.69 -7.24
N LYS A 40 15.56 21.70 -6.73
CA LYS A 40 16.16 21.74 -5.38
C LYS A 40 15.14 22.04 -4.27
N LYS A 41 13.90 21.57 -4.41
CA LYS A 41 12.85 21.67 -3.39
C LYS A 41 12.34 20.26 -3.17
N GLY A 42 12.57 19.70 -1.99
CA GLY A 42 12.27 18.31 -1.61
C GLY A 42 10.78 17.97 -1.54
N VAL A 43 10.02 18.31 -2.56
CA VAL A 43 8.65 17.89 -2.78
C VAL A 43 8.68 16.88 -3.90
N ILE A 44 8.59 15.60 -3.55
CA ILE A 44 8.35 14.53 -4.52
C ILE A 44 7.03 14.90 -5.24
N PRO A 45 7.03 15.04 -6.58
CA PRO A 45 5.92 15.67 -7.26
C PRO A 45 4.60 14.92 -7.03
N GLU A 46 3.51 15.66 -6.75
CA GLU A 46 2.11 15.17 -6.68
C GLU A 46 1.62 14.47 -7.96
N ASN A 47 2.48 14.37 -8.98
CA ASN A 47 2.18 13.88 -10.33
C ASN A 47 1.88 12.37 -10.39
N ILE A 48 2.29 11.56 -9.40
CA ILE A 48 2.08 10.10 -9.41
C ILE A 48 0.70 9.71 -8.83
N LEU A 49 0.24 10.39 -7.77
CA LEU A 49 -0.98 10.01 -7.06
C LEU A 49 -2.24 10.66 -7.63
N PHE A 50 -2.16 11.94 -8.04
CA PHE A 50 -3.30 12.69 -8.57
C PHE A 50 -2.92 13.45 -9.84
N ARG A 51 -2.64 12.73 -10.94
CA ARG A 51 -2.40 13.35 -12.25
C ARG A 51 -3.44 14.42 -12.60
N GLY A 52 -4.73 14.13 -12.39
CA GLY A 52 -5.81 15.07 -12.69
C GLY A 52 -5.72 16.37 -11.88
N ARG A 53 -5.35 16.30 -10.60
CA ARG A 53 -5.14 17.49 -9.75
C ARG A 53 -3.87 18.22 -10.13
N PHE A 54 -2.78 17.49 -10.39
CA PHE A 54 -1.52 18.07 -10.84
C PHE A 54 -1.72 18.92 -12.10
N TYR A 55 -2.38 18.38 -13.14
CA TYR A 55 -2.61 19.14 -14.37
C TYR A 55 -3.55 20.34 -14.18
N ARG A 56 -4.54 20.26 -13.27
CA ARG A 56 -5.39 21.41 -12.90
C ARG A 56 -4.63 22.47 -12.09
N GLY A 57 -3.68 22.05 -11.27
CA GLY A 57 -2.87 22.92 -10.42
C GLY A 57 -1.75 23.66 -11.17
N LEU A 58 -1.42 23.27 -12.41
CA LEU A 58 -0.42 24.00 -13.22
C LEU A 58 -0.83 25.46 -13.51
N SER A 59 -2.14 25.75 -13.51
CA SER A 59 -2.70 27.10 -13.67
C SER A 59 -2.86 27.87 -12.36
N GLU A 60 -2.83 27.20 -11.21
CA GLU A 60 -3.11 27.80 -9.90
C GLU A 60 -1.82 27.88 -9.09
N ARG A 61 -1.23 29.07 -8.97
CA ARG A 61 -0.21 29.33 -7.95
C ARG A 61 -0.90 29.46 -6.60
N VAL A 62 -1.01 28.35 -5.87
CA VAL A 62 -1.43 28.38 -4.48
C VAL A 62 -0.20 28.62 -3.61
N GLU A 63 -0.01 29.87 -3.18
CA GLU A 63 0.89 30.16 -2.06
C GLU A 63 0.15 29.79 -0.76
N SER A 64 0.63 28.77 -0.04
CA SER A 64 0.09 28.43 1.28
C SER A 64 0.74 29.33 2.34
N GLU A 65 -0.04 30.18 3.01
CA GLU A 65 0.43 31.05 4.10
C GLU A 65 0.87 30.28 5.36
N HIS A 66 0.44 29.04 5.55
CA HIS A 66 0.80 28.21 6.71
C HIS A 66 1.73 27.06 6.32
N VAL A 67 2.89 26.99 6.98
CA VAL A 67 3.86 25.90 6.83
C VAL A 67 3.76 25.02 8.08
N VAL A 68 3.19 23.83 7.93
CA VAL A 68 3.26 22.78 8.95
C VAL A 68 4.58 22.04 8.78
N TYR A 69 5.36 21.92 9.86
CA TYR A 69 6.66 21.25 9.79
C TYR A 69 6.52 19.73 9.71
N ARG A 70 7.44 19.09 8.98
CA ARG A 70 7.44 17.64 8.79
C ARG A 70 7.49 16.89 10.12
N ASP A 71 8.25 17.40 11.07
CA ASP A 71 8.47 16.77 12.38
C ASP A 71 7.17 16.73 13.19
N GLU A 72 6.37 17.80 13.15
CA GLU A 72 5.04 17.85 13.79
C GLU A 72 4.10 16.79 13.20
N ILE A 73 4.09 16.64 11.87
CA ILE A 73 3.29 15.60 11.19
C ILE A 73 3.76 14.21 11.63
N SER A 74 5.09 14.00 11.63
CA SER A 74 5.69 12.72 12.00
C SER A 74 5.40 12.35 13.46
N GLU A 75 5.57 13.29 14.38
CA GLU A 75 5.31 13.11 15.80
C GLU A 75 3.85 12.73 16.03
N PHE A 76 2.90 13.48 15.44
CA PHE A 76 1.48 13.19 15.54
C PHE A 76 1.15 11.76 15.06
N TRP A 77 1.57 11.40 13.84
CA TRP A 77 1.22 10.09 13.28
C TRP A 77 1.98 8.92 13.92
N SER A 78 3.16 9.16 14.49
CA SER A 78 3.90 8.13 15.23
C SER A 78 3.11 7.60 16.43
N THR A 79 2.36 8.48 17.12
CA THR A 79 1.51 8.08 18.25
C THR A 79 0.42 7.08 17.85
N MET A 80 -0.06 7.14 16.62
CA MET A 80 -1.11 6.27 16.09
C MET A 80 -0.57 4.92 15.57
N TRP A 81 0.68 4.88 15.11
CA TRP A 81 1.28 3.68 14.53
C TRP A 81 2.05 2.82 15.52
N ASN A 82 2.34 3.35 16.71
CA ASN A 82 2.99 2.58 17.77
C ASN A 82 2.07 1.44 18.24
N LYS A 83 2.66 0.26 18.46
CA LYS A 83 1.93 -0.89 19.02
C LYS A 83 1.44 -0.53 20.41
N ASN A 84 0.16 -0.74 20.67
CA ASN A 84 -0.35 -0.81 22.03
C ASN A 84 0.14 -2.13 22.63
N ASP A 85 0.96 -2.07 23.68
CA ASP A 85 1.43 -3.26 24.43
C ASP A 85 0.33 -3.92 25.27
N LYS A 86 -0.88 -3.35 25.26
CA LYS A 86 -2.04 -3.91 25.95
C LYS A 86 -2.57 -5.12 25.18
N VAL A 87 -2.44 -6.30 25.77
CA VAL A 87 -3.12 -7.52 25.31
C VAL A 87 -4.62 -7.36 25.53
N VAL A 88 -5.34 -7.02 24.46
CA VAL A 88 -6.82 -7.02 24.45
C VAL A 88 -7.27 -8.39 23.96
N THR A 89 -8.01 -9.12 24.78
CA THR A 89 -8.64 -10.39 24.38
C THR A 89 -9.99 -10.08 23.73
N TYR A 90 -10.27 -10.71 22.58
CA TYR A 90 -11.50 -10.50 21.80
C TYR A 90 -12.39 -11.74 21.79
N ASP A 91 -12.15 -12.69 22.69
CA ASP A 91 -12.79 -14.02 22.67
C ASP A 91 -14.33 -13.95 22.73
N GLU A 92 -14.88 -12.93 23.38
CA GLU A 92 -16.34 -12.69 23.45
C GLU A 92 -16.97 -12.38 22.08
N TYR A 93 -16.19 -11.82 21.14
CA TYR A 93 -16.66 -11.44 19.81
C TYR A 93 -16.38 -12.51 18.75
N LEU A 94 -15.68 -13.60 19.10
CA LEU A 94 -15.34 -14.65 18.16
C LEU A 94 -16.53 -15.61 18.01
N ILE A 95 -16.98 -15.76 16.76
CA ILE A 95 -17.96 -16.79 16.40
C ILE A 95 -17.22 -18.14 16.34
N PRO A 96 -17.74 -19.23 16.94
CA PRO A 96 -17.14 -20.55 16.85
C PRO A 96 -16.90 -20.95 15.39
N PHE A 97 -15.67 -21.38 15.09
CA PHE A 97 -15.35 -21.88 13.76
C PHE A 97 -16.09 -23.20 13.50
N VAL A 98 -17.02 -23.19 12.55
CA VAL A 98 -17.65 -24.40 12.04
C VAL A 98 -16.86 -24.86 10.81
N SER A 99 -16.33 -26.08 10.87
CA SER A 99 -15.66 -26.70 9.73
C SER A 99 -16.70 -27.00 8.65
N ASP A 100 -16.36 -26.68 7.41
CA ASP A 100 -17.20 -26.90 6.23
C ASP A 100 -16.46 -27.84 5.27
N THR A 101 -17.21 -28.68 4.57
CA THR A 101 -16.70 -29.57 3.51
C THR A 101 -16.43 -28.82 2.21
N HIS A 102 -17.03 -27.65 2.00
CA HIS A 102 -16.80 -26.81 0.84
C HIS A 102 -15.63 -25.83 1.08
N GLN A 103 -14.43 -26.23 0.67
CA GLN A 103 -13.24 -25.38 0.75
C GLN A 103 -13.16 -24.47 -0.49
N THR A 104 -13.25 -23.15 -0.29
CA THR A 104 -12.95 -22.18 -1.34
C THR A 104 -11.48 -22.26 -1.71
N THR A 105 -11.18 -22.60 -2.96
CA THR A 105 -9.79 -22.74 -3.44
C THR A 105 -9.22 -21.41 -3.89
N PHE A 106 -7.89 -21.34 -3.91
CA PHE A 106 -7.18 -20.23 -4.55
C PHE A 106 -7.62 -20.08 -6.03
N PRO A 107 -7.70 -18.85 -6.58
CA PRO A 107 -8.17 -18.65 -7.95
C PRO A 107 -7.38 -19.49 -8.96
N LEU A 108 -8.06 -20.02 -9.97
CA LEU A 108 -7.40 -20.69 -11.09
C LEU A 108 -6.65 -19.68 -11.96
N LEU A 109 -5.78 -20.17 -12.86
CA LEU A 109 -4.99 -19.30 -13.75
C LEU A 109 -5.89 -18.41 -14.63
N GLU A 110 -6.99 -18.93 -15.15
CA GLU A 110 -7.95 -18.17 -15.96
C GLU A 110 -8.58 -17.04 -15.14
N GLU A 111 -9.01 -17.34 -13.92
CA GLU A 111 -9.57 -16.34 -13.00
C GLU A 111 -8.53 -15.29 -12.59
N PHE A 112 -7.26 -15.68 -12.46
CA PHE A 112 -6.16 -14.76 -12.20
C PHE A 112 -5.94 -13.78 -13.36
N ILE A 113 -6.01 -14.28 -14.60
CA ILE A 113 -5.94 -13.44 -15.81
C ILE A 113 -7.14 -12.48 -15.85
N ASP A 114 -8.33 -12.92 -15.49
CA ASP A 114 -9.49 -12.04 -15.37
C ASP A 114 -9.25 -10.94 -14.33
N ILE A 115 -8.72 -11.28 -13.15
CA ILE A 115 -8.36 -10.29 -12.12
C ILE A 115 -7.41 -9.23 -12.68
N ILE A 116 -6.40 -9.63 -13.46
CA ILE A 116 -5.46 -8.72 -14.15
C ILE A 116 -6.20 -7.83 -15.14
N ASN A 117 -7.10 -8.39 -15.96
CA ASN A 117 -7.83 -7.64 -16.97
C ASN A 117 -8.71 -6.52 -16.37
N TRP A 118 -9.28 -6.75 -15.19
CA TRP A 118 -10.06 -5.78 -14.43
C TRP A 118 -9.21 -4.74 -13.66
N LEU A 119 -7.88 -4.79 -13.73
CA LEU A 119 -7.04 -3.78 -13.09
C LEU A 119 -7.12 -2.43 -13.83
N PRO A 120 -7.26 -1.30 -13.11
CA PRO A 120 -7.19 0.03 -13.73
C PRO A 120 -5.75 0.34 -14.15
N ASN A 121 -5.53 0.66 -15.43
CA ASN A 121 -4.20 0.75 -16.05
C ASN A 121 -3.21 1.68 -15.31
N TRP A 122 -3.67 2.87 -14.90
CA TRP A 122 -2.82 3.93 -14.35
C TRP A 122 -2.94 4.07 -12.83
N LYS A 123 -3.18 2.96 -12.13
CA LYS A 123 -3.18 2.95 -10.66
C LYS A 123 -1.78 3.31 -10.15
N ALA A 124 -1.71 4.23 -9.18
CA ALA A 124 -0.47 4.68 -8.57
C ALA A 124 0.42 3.49 -8.17
N ALA A 125 1.64 3.50 -8.70
CA ALA A 125 2.65 2.48 -8.46
C ALA A 125 3.29 2.65 -7.07
N GLY A 126 3.94 1.59 -6.59
CA GLY A 126 4.75 1.65 -5.38
C GLY A 126 6.17 2.14 -5.68
N ILE A 127 7.10 1.82 -4.79
CA ILE A 127 8.53 2.15 -4.96
C ILE A 127 9.15 1.52 -6.22
N ASP A 128 8.56 0.44 -6.73
CA ASP A 128 8.98 -0.26 -7.95
C ASP A 128 8.60 0.46 -9.26
N GLY A 129 7.72 1.46 -9.22
CA GLY A 129 7.26 2.18 -10.40
C GLY A 129 6.43 1.36 -11.39
N ILE A 130 5.99 0.14 -11.02
CA ILE A 130 5.28 -0.76 -11.92
C ILE A 130 3.78 -0.43 -11.95
N TYR A 131 3.30 0.07 -13.09
CA TYR A 131 1.87 0.31 -13.32
C TYR A 131 1.13 -0.95 -13.77
N ASN A 132 -0.16 -1.03 -13.44
CA ASN A 132 -1.06 -2.10 -13.89
C ASN A 132 -1.09 -2.26 -15.42
N PHE A 133 -0.87 -1.17 -16.17
CA PHE A 133 -0.73 -1.22 -17.63
C PHE A 133 0.29 -2.27 -18.08
N TYR A 134 1.49 -2.29 -17.48
CA TYR A 134 2.54 -3.25 -17.83
C TYR A 134 2.17 -4.67 -17.42
N ILE A 135 1.61 -4.84 -16.22
CA ILE A 135 1.12 -6.14 -15.74
C ILE A 135 0.10 -6.73 -16.73
N LYS A 136 -0.82 -5.91 -17.25
CA LYS A 136 -1.85 -6.33 -18.22
C LYS A 136 -1.27 -6.65 -19.60
N LYS A 137 -0.29 -5.88 -20.07
CA LYS A 137 0.22 -5.98 -21.44
C LYS A 137 1.33 -7.02 -21.61
N LEU A 138 2.08 -7.32 -20.56
CA LEU A 138 3.12 -8.34 -20.57
C LEU A 138 2.53 -9.73 -20.30
N THR A 139 1.71 -10.23 -21.23
CA THR A 139 0.97 -11.49 -21.10
C THR A 139 1.86 -12.72 -20.93
N SER A 140 3.07 -12.69 -21.50
CA SER A 140 4.08 -13.74 -21.32
C SER A 140 4.47 -13.96 -19.86
N LEU A 141 4.30 -12.96 -18.98
CA LEU A 141 4.61 -13.04 -17.57
C LEU A 141 3.46 -13.57 -16.70
N HIS A 142 2.24 -13.68 -17.24
CA HIS A 142 1.05 -13.99 -16.42
C HIS A 142 1.15 -15.32 -15.70
N LYS A 143 1.68 -16.36 -16.36
CA LYS A 143 1.88 -17.67 -15.73
C LYS A 143 2.89 -17.62 -14.57
N TYR A 144 4.01 -16.93 -14.76
CA TYR A 144 5.03 -16.79 -13.73
C TYR A 144 4.54 -15.96 -12.54
N LEU A 145 3.84 -14.86 -12.82
CA LEU A 145 3.19 -14.06 -11.79
C LEU A 145 2.19 -14.89 -10.99
N TYR A 146 1.37 -15.69 -11.67
CA TYR A 146 0.43 -16.60 -11.00
C TYR A 146 1.14 -17.58 -10.07
N ASP A 147 2.21 -18.23 -10.53
CA ASP A 147 2.96 -19.20 -9.73
C ASP A 147 3.59 -18.55 -8.49
N ILE A 148 4.18 -17.36 -8.65
CA ILE A 148 4.76 -16.58 -7.54
C ILE A 148 3.67 -16.20 -6.54
N VAL A 149 2.56 -15.64 -7.02
CA VAL A 149 1.44 -15.21 -6.15
C VAL A 149 0.87 -16.40 -5.38
N LYS A 150 0.69 -17.54 -6.07
CA LYS A 150 0.18 -18.76 -5.46
C LYS A 150 1.13 -19.28 -4.38
N ALA A 151 2.44 -19.31 -4.65
CA ALA A 151 3.45 -19.72 -3.67
C ALA A 151 3.44 -18.80 -2.44
N ILE A 152 3.40 -17.47 -2.63
CA ILE A 152 3.30 -16.50 -1.54
C ILE A 152 2.08 -16.82 -0.64
N CYS A 153 0.93 -17.09 -1.25
CA CYS A 153 -0.32 -17.29 -0.50
C CYS A 153 -0.46 -18.66 0.15
N LEU A 154 0.00 -19.74 -0.51
CA LEU A 154 -0.24 -21.11 -0.06
C LEU A 154 0.96 -21.76 0.64
N GLU A 155 2.18 -21.34 0.26
CA GLU A 155 3.43 -21.90 0.80
C GLU A 155 4.09 -20.93 1.79
N GLY A 156 3.61 -19.68 1.88
CA GLY A 156 4.16 -18.67 2.77
C GLY A 156 5.55 -18.20 2.36
N THR A 157 5.90 -18.29 1.07
CA THR A 157 7.23 -17.92 0.57
C THR A 157 7.47 -16.41 0.74
N PRO A 158 8.45 -16.00 1.55
CA PRO A 158 8.73 -14.59 1.76
C PRO A 158 9.28 -13.95 0.47
N GLN A 159 8.86 -12.72 0.20
CA GLN A 159 9.44 -11.90 -0.85
C GLN A 159 10.51 -10.97 -0.29
N ALA A 160 11.30 -10.36 -1.18
CA ALA A 160 12.25 -9.33 -0.80
C ALA A 160 11.56 -8.14 -0.14
N ASP A 161 12.26 -7.44 0.76
CA ASP A 161 11.67 -6.40 1.61
C ASP A 161 10.94 -5.31 0.82
N TRP A 162 11.49 -4.90 -0.33
CA TRP A 162 10.88 -3.90 -1.21
C TRP A 162 9.44 -4.23 -1.60
N TYR A 163 9.06 -5.51 -1.65
CA TYR A 163 7.71 -5.97 -1.99
C TYR A 163 6.67 -5.57 -0.94
N TYR A 164 7.11 -5.51 0.32
CA TYR A 164 6.30 -5.11 1.47
C TYR A 164 6.51 -3.64 1.85
N CYS A 165 7.36 -2.92 1.11
CA CYS A 165 7.56 -1.50 1.26
C CYS A 165 6.55 -0.70 0.43
N GLY A 166 6.14 0.45 0.97
CA GLY A 166 5.22 1.36 0.31
C GLY A 166 5.75 2.79 0.31
N LEU A 167 5.34 3.57 -0.69
CA LEU A 167 5.67 4.99 -0.80
C LEU A 167 4.54 5.82 -0.19
N THR A 168 4.81 6.53 0.91
CA THR A 168 3.79 7.31 1.63
C THR A 168 3.76 8.76 1.17
N TYR A 169 2.58 9.21 0.75
CA TYR A 169 2.28 10.60 0.39
C TYR A 169 1.43 11.24 1.48
N LEU A 170 1.68 12.51 1.79
CA LEU A 170 0.87 13.28 2.72
C LEU A 170 -0.14 14.12 1.93
N ILE A 171 -1.43 13.83 2.10
CA ILE A 171 -2.51 14.56 1.43
C ILE A 171 -3.13 15.55 2.43
N PRO A 172 -3.11 16.86 2.19
CA PRO A 172 -3.74 17.84 3.07
C PRO A 172 -5.27 17.76 3.00
N LYS A 173 -5.93 17.92 4.15
CA LYS A 173 -7.37 18.20 4.26
C LYS A 173 -7.57 19.72 4.15
N GLY A 174 -8.21 20.18 3.07
CA GLY A 174 -8.45 21.62 2.87
C GLY A 174 -7.17 22.44 3.00
N THR A 175 -7.22 23.49 3.82
CA THR A 175 -6.03 24.28 4.22
C THR A 175 -5.48 23.73 5.53
N PRO A 176 -4.36 23.00 5.52
CA PRO A 176 -3.84 22.34 6.70
C PRO A 176 -3.28 23.36 7.70
N LYS A 177 -3.55 23.14 8.99
CA LYS A 177 -3.04 23.97 10.09
C LYS A 177 -2.17 23.20 11.07
N THR A 178 -2.39 21.89 11.18
CA THR A 178 -1.71 21.01 12.12
C THR A 178 -1.28 19.71 11.45
N GLY A 179 -0.40 18.94 12.11
CA GLY A 179 0.02 17.62 11.64
C GLY A 179 -1.13 16.63 11.36
N SER A 180 -2.23 16.74 12.12
CA SER A 180 -3.43 15.90 11.98
C SER A 180 -4.27 16.17 10.72
N ASP A 181 -4.04 17.32 10.08
CA ASP A 181 -4.72 17.73 8.86
C ASP A 181 -4.17 17.05 7.61
N TYR A 182 -3.05 16.34 7.73
CA TYR A 182 -2.49 15.53 6.65
C TYR A 182 -2.93 14.07 6.79
N ARG A 183 -3.42 13.47 5.70
CA ARG A 183 -3.70 12.04 5.61
C ARG A 183 -2.51 11.33 4.95
N PRO A 184 -1.80 10.45 5.66
CA PRO A 184 -0.79 9.60 5.05
C PRO A 184 -1.47 8.54 4.17
N ILE A 185 -1.13 8.51 2.87
CA ILE A 185 -1.57 7.49 1.92
C ILE A 185 -0.35 6.74 1.42
N THR A 186 -0.26 5.46 1.78
CA THR A 186 0.82 4.57 1.37
C THR A 186 0.49 3.83 0.08
N CYS A 187 1.29 4.04 -0.95
CA CYS A 187 1.23 3.33 -2.21
C CYS A 187 2.16 2.11 -2.18
N MET A 188 1.57 0.92 -2.00
CA MET A 188 2.28 -0.36 -2.13
C MET A 188 2.59 -0.68 -3.61
N SER A 189 3.50 -1.63 -3.84
CA SER A 189 3.69 -2.24 -5.17
C SER A 189 2.35 -2.72 -5.75
N ASN A 190 2.15 -2.53 -7.05
CA ASN A 190 0.97 -3.08 -7.72
C ASN A 190 1.00 -4.61 -7.82
N LEU A 191 2.18 -5.23 -7.73
CA LEU A 191 2.32 -6.69 -7.60
C LEU A 191 1.83 -7.16 -6.22
N TYR A 192 2.16 -6.43 -5.15
CA TYR A 192 1.62 -6.68 -3.81
C TYR A 192 0.08 -6.55 -3.77
N LYS A 193 -0.45 -5.50 -4.42
CA LYS A 193 -1.90 -5.29 -4.55
C LYS A 193 -2.58 -6.40 -5.36
N LEU A 194 -1.91 -6.94 -6.39
CA LEU A 194 -2.43 -8.07 -7.16
C LEU A 194 -2.54 -9.34 -6.30
N THR A 195 -1.51 -9.65 -5.51
CA THR A 195 -1.53 -10.78 -4.58
C THR A 195 -2.65 -10.66 -3.57
N THR A 196 -2.73 -9.52 -2.89
CA THR A 196 -3.80 -9.28 -1.90
C THR A 196 -5.19 -9.32 -2.54
N LYS A 197 -5.36 -8.86 -3.78
CA LYS A 197 -6.63 -8.97 -4.51
C LYS A 197 -7.05 -10.41 -4.77
N CYS A 198 -6.11 -11.33 -5.00
CA CYS A 198 -6.42 -12.76 -5.12
C CYS A 198 -6.95 -13.34 -3.80
N VAL A 199 -6.30 -12.98 -2.68
CA VAL A 199 -6.75 -13.36 -1.33
C VAL A 199 -8.12 -12.75 -1.02
N THR A 200 -8.32 -11.46 -1.31
CA THR A 200 -9.61 -10.79 -1.12
C THR A 200 -10.73 -11.47 -1.88
N LYS A 201 -10.50 -11.96 -3.12
CA LYS A 201 -11.52 -12.71 -3.87
C LYS A 201 -11.96 -13.96 -3.10
N VAL A 202 -11.00 -14.75 -2.60
CA VAL A 202 -11.29 -15.98 -1.83
C VAL A 202 -12.01 -15.67 -0.53
N VAL A 203 -11.50 -14.69 0.23
CA VAL A 203 -12.10 -14.28 1.52
C VAL A 203 -13.51 -13.75 1.30
N GLN A 204 -13.75 -12.95 0.26
CA GLN A 204 -15.06 -12.41 -0.04
C GLN A 204 -16.07 -13.52 -0.33
N ILE A 205 -15.71 -14.51 -1.14
CA ILE A 205 -16.56 -15.67 -1.43
C ILE A 205 -16.93 -16.39 -0.14
N GLU A 206 -15.95 -16.64 0.73
CA GLU A 206 -16.18 -17.36 1.98
C GLU A 206 -17.06 -16.58 2.96
N VAL A 207 -16.82 -15.28 3.08
CA VAL A 207 -17.57 -14.35 3.94
C VAL A 207 -19.03 -14.23 3.48
N GLU A 208 -19.26 -14.08 2.17
CA GLU A 208 -20.61 -14.01 1.59
C GLU A 208 -21.35 -15.35 1.72
N ARG A 209 -20.68 -16.46 1.39
CA ARG A 209 -21.24 -17.81 1.43
C ARG A 209 -21.70 -18.21 2.83
N ARG A 210 -20.95 -17.82 3.86
CA ARG A 210 -21.28 -18.08 5.27
C ARG A 210 -22.23 -17.06 5.88
N GLY A 211 -22.59 -16.00 5.16
CA GLY A 211 -23.44 -14.93 5.69
C GLY A 211 -22.81 -14.17 6.85
N LEU A 212 -21.48 -13.96 6.83
CA LEU A 212 -20.76 -13.30 7.93
C LEU A 212 -20.87 -11.76 7.90
N LEU A 213 -21.47 -11.20 6.85
CA LEU A 213 -21.71 -9.76 6.73
C LEU A 213 -23.03 -9.41 7.39
N SER A 214 -23.02 -8.39 8.25
CA SER A 214 -24.25 -7.83 8.80
C SER A 214 -25.08 -7.17 7.70
N GLU A 215 -26.41 -7.27 7.79
CA GLU A 215 -27.35 -6.57 6.88
C GLU A 215 -27.15 -5.04 6.88
N ASN A 216 -26.66 -4.48 7.99
CA ASN A 216 -26.37 -3.05 8.12
C ASN A 216 -24.99 -2.65 7.58
N GLN A 217 -24.16 -3.61 7.15
CA GLN A 217 -22.84 -3.33 6.61
C GLN A 217 -22.94 -2.89 5.14
N LEU A 218 -22.74 -1.59 4.90
CA LEU A 218 -22.75 -1.01 3.56
C LEU A 218 -21.35 -0.79 2.98
N GLY A 219 -20.32 -0.82 3.83
CA GLY A 219 -18.92 -0.66 3.44
C GLY A 219 -18.30 -1.98 2.98
N ALA A 220 -17.56 -1.93 1.87
CA ALA A 220 -16.83 -3.09 1.32
C ALA A 220 -17.72 -4.30 0.94
N VAL A 221 -19.03 -4.09 0.75
CA VAL A 221 -19.97 -5.12 0.30
C VAL A 221 -20.26 -4.94 -1.20
N ARG A 222 -20.41 -6.06 -1.93
CA ARG A 222 -20.72 -6.04 -3.37
C ARG A 222 -22.19 -5.73 -3.60
N GLY A 223 -22.48 -5.01 -4.68
CA GLY A 223 -23.86 -4.75 -5.12
C GLY A 223 -24.65 -3.76 -4.26
N VAL A 224 -24.04 -3.19 -3.22
CA VAL A 224 -24.64 -2.12 -2.41
C VAL A 224 -24.05 -0.76 -2.79
N GLN A 225 -24.88 0.28 -2.73
CA GLN A 225 -24.39 1.65 -2.81
C GLN A 225 -23.88 2.05 -1.43
N GLY A 226 -22.55 2.09 -1.27
CA GLY A 226 -21.90 2.73 -0.13
C GLY A 226 -22.00 4.26 -0.22
N ALA A 227 -21.22 4.96 0.61
CA ALA A 227 -21.14 6.42 0.56
C ALA A 227 -20.73 6.88 -0.86
N LYS A 228 -21.63 7.60 -1.54
CA LYS A 228 -21.28 8.43 -2.69
C LYS A 228 -20.40 9.57 -2.19
N GLU A 229 -19.18 9.66 -2.69
CA GLU A 229 -18.44 10.93 -2.74
C GLU A 229 -19.06 11.85 -3.80
#